data_AF-A0A971MJ11-F1
#
_entry.id   AF-A0A971MJ11-F1
#
_cell.length_a   1.000
_cell.length_b   1.000
_cell.length_c   1.000
_cell.angle_alpha   90.00
_cell.angle_beta   90.00
_cell.angle_gamma   90.00
#
_symmetry.space_group_name_H-M   'P 1'
#
loop_
_entity.id
_entity.type
_entity.pdbx_description
1 polymer ?
#
loop_
_entity_poly.entity_id
_entity_poly.type
_entity_poly.pdbx_seq_one_letter_code
_entity_poly.pdbx_strand_id
1 'polypeptide(L)'
;MFEIERDLYIQGKRYIIGIDEVGRGPLAGDVVAAAVCVDFSDEKHFIEGIRDSKKLSDKKRREMASLIRENVVDFSISGASPRVIDKINILQAT
;
A
#
# COMPACT_ATOMS: atom_id res chain seq x y z
N MET A 1 -5.52 -15.51 -6.51
CA MET A 1 -5.37 -14.04 -6.33
C MET A 1 -6.34 -13.62 -5.25
N PHE A 2 -5.86 -12.89 -4.25
CA PHE A 2 -6.60 -12.54 -3.03
C PHE A 2 -7.02 -13.71 -2.12
N GLU A 3 -6.19 -14.76 -2.00
CA GLU A 3 -6.55 -15.94 -1.19
C GLU A 3 -6.69 -15.59 0.29
N ILE A 4 -5.72 -14.87 0.84
CA ILE A 4 -5.74 -14.42 2.25
C ILE A 4 -6.94 -13.49 2.50
N GLU A 5 -7.16 -12.55 1.59
CA GLU A 5 -8.22 -11.56 1.70
C GLU A 5 -9.62 -12.20 1.58
N ARG A 6 -9.77 -13.21 0.71
CA ARG A 6 -11.00 -14.02 0.63
C ARG A 6 -11.26 -14.80 1.91
N ASP A 7 -10.24 -15.41 2.48
CA ASP A 7 -10.36 -16.15 3.74
C ASP A 7 -10.79 -15.22 4.89
N LEU A 8 -10.20 -14.02 4.96
CA LEU A 8 -10.59 -12.98 5.91
C LEU A 8 -12.05 -12.53 5.70
N TYR A 9 -12.45 -12.35 4.44
CA TYR A 9 -13.82 -11.97 4.11
C TYR A 9 -14.85 -13.04 4.52
N ILE A 10 -14.55 -14.32 4.26
CA ILE A 10 -15.38 -15.46 4.70
C ILE A 10 -15.50 -15.50 6.23
N GLN A 11 -14.46 -15.08 6.97
CA GLN A 11 -14.48 -14.91 8.42
C GLN A 11 -15.23 -13.65 8.90
N GLY A 12 -15.92 -12.94 8.00
CA GLY A 12 -16.71 -11.74 8.29
C GLY A 12 -15.90 -10.45 8.33
N LYS A 13 -14.63 -10.45 7.89
CA LYS A 13 -13.83 -9.22 7.76
C LYS A 13 -14.12 -8.55 6.42
N ARG A 14 -15.05 -7.59 6.43
CA ARG A 14 -15.45 -6.84 5.23
C ARG A 14 -14.37 -5.89 4.73
N TYR A 15 -13.81 -5.09 5.63
CA TYR A 15 -12.79 -4.10 5.29
C TYR A 15 -11.41 -4.70 5.44
N ILE A 16 -10.62 -4.63 4.37
CA ILE A 16 -9.29 -5.21 4.30
C ILE A 16 -8.29 -4.10 4.02
N ILE A 17 -7.21 -4.07 4.80
CA ILE A 17 -6.17 -3.05 4.71
C ILE A 17 -4.89 -3.70 4.21
N GLY A 18 -4.44 -3.30 3.02
CA GLY A 18 -3.12 -3.62 2.49
C GLY A 18 -2.10 -2.58 2.94
N ILE A 19 -0.92 -3.02 3.38
CA ILE A 19 0.18 -2.16 3.82
C ILE A 19 1.45 -2.57 3.09
N ASP A 20 2.21 -1.59 2.58
CA ASP A 20 3.51 -1.82 1.93
C ASP A 20 4.42 -0.60 2.14
N GLU A 21 5.73 -0.82 2.19
CA GLU A 21 6.75 0.22 2.37
C GLU A 21 7.65 0.42 1.15
N VAL A 22 8.23 1.62 1.07
CA VAL A 22 9.34 1.94 0.16
C VAL A 22 10.40 2.74 0.92
N GLY A 23 11.65 2.69 0.45
CA GLY A 23 12.74 3.49 1.04
C GLY A 23 13.56 2.78 2.12
N ARG A 24 13.36 1.46 2.34
CA ARG A 24 14.14 0.69 3.31
C ARG A 24 15.61 0.44 2.91
N GLY A 25 15.88 0.32 1.61
CA GLY A 25 17.19 -0.02 1.05
C GLY A 25 18.10 1.14 0.62
N PRO A 26 17.59 2.29 0.15
CA PRO A 26 18.40 3.45 -0.20
C PRO A 26 19.26 3.98 0.96
N LEU A 27 20.39 4.63 0.64
CA LEU A 27 21.30 5.27 1.61
C LEU A 27 20.79 6.63 2.11
N ALA A 28 19.82 7.22 1.43
CA ALA A 28 19.29 8.54 1.74
C ALA A 28 17.79 8.60 1.45
N GLY A 29 17.10 9.45 2.20
CA GLY A 29 15.65 9.64 2.11
C GLY A 29 14.90 8.96 3.25
N ASP A 30 13.61 9.24 3.31
CA ASP A 30 12.71 8.68 4.30
C ASP A 30 12.34 7.23 3.92
N VAL A 31 11.97 6.44 4.93
CA VAL A 31 11.14 5.25 4.70
C VAL A 31 9.68 5.69 4.76
N VAL A 32 8.88 5.24 3.80
CA VAL A 32 7.48 5.63 3.65
C VAL A 32 6.62 4.37 3.52
N ALA A 33 5.56 4.29 4.31
CA ALA A 33 4.55 3.25 4.24
C ALA A 33 3.22 3.83 3.76
N ALA A 34 2.47 3.05 2.99
CA ALA A 34 1.10 3.34 2.62
C ALA A 34 0.17 2.26 3.17
N ALA A 35 -0.97 2.67 3.70
CA ALA A 35 -2.07 1.80 4.09
C ALA A 35 -3.28 2.11 3.20
N VAL A 36 -3.87 1.08 2.59
CA VAL A 36 -5.02 1.22 1.68
C VAL A 36 -6.15 0.32 2.15
N CYS A 37 -7.30 0.91 2.46
CA CYS A 37 -8.50 0.21 2.91
C CYS A 37 -9.46 -0.01 1.73
N VAL A 38 -9.89 -1.25 1.54
CA VAL A 38 -10.90 -1.64 0.56
C VAL A 38 -12.08 -2.32 1.23
N ASP A 39 -13.27 -2.15 0.66
CA ASP A 39 -14.43 -2.96 0.99
C ASP A 39 -14.43 -4.20 0.11
N PHE A 40 -14.12 -5.36 0.68
CA PHE A 40 -13.98 -6.59 -0.09
C PHE A 40 -15.32 -7.15 -0.60
N SER A 41 -16.44 -6.56 -0.18
CA SER A 41 -17.77 -6.88 -0.69
C SER A 41 -18.16 -6.12 -1.96
N ASP A 42 -17.39 -5.12 -2.36
CA ASP A 42 -17.70 -4.25 -3.50
C ASP A 42 -16.63 -4.37 -4.60
N GLU A 43 -17.06 -4.85 -5.77
CA GLU A 43 -16.14 -5.17 -6.86
C GLU A 43 -15.42 -3.95 -7.43
N LYS A 44 -15.93 -2.73 -7.22
CA LYS A 44 -15.28 -1.50 -7.70
C LYS A 44 -13.87 -1.32 -7.12
N HIS A 45 -13.57 -1.96 -5.98
CA HIS A 45 -12.27 -1.91 -5.34
C HIS A 45 -11.22 -2.82 -6.02
N PHE A 46 -11.63 -3.73 -6.92
CA PHE A 46 -10.73 -4.61 -7.64
C PHE A 46 -10.26 -3.98 -8.96
N ILE A 47 -9.18 -3.21 -8.86
CA ILE A 47 -8.59 -2.54 -10.01
C ILE A 47 -7.70 -3.51 -10.79
N GLU A 48 -7.97 -3.66 -12.08
CA GLU A 48 -7.17 -4.52 -12.97
C GLU A 48 -5.75 -3.99 -13.15
N GLY A 49 -4.75 -4.88 -13.20
CA GLY A 49 -3.36 -4.52 -13.50
C GLY A 49 -2.53 -3.97 -12.32
N ILE A 50 -3.07 -3.93 -11.10
CA ILE A 50 -2.41 -3.32 -9.93
C ILE A 50 -1.08 -3.99 -9.51
N ARG A 51 -0.86 -5.28 -9.83
CA ARG A 51 0.29 -6.08 -9.34
C ARG A 51 1.62 -5.79 -10.02
N ASP A 52 1.65 -5.31 -11.27
CA ASP A 52 2.91 -5.27 -12.04
C ASP A 52 3.63 -3.91 -11.94
N SER A 53 3.54 -3.23 -10.78
CA SER A 53 4.11 -1.89 -10.56
C SER A 53 5.60 -1.79 -10.92
N LYS A 54 6.34 -2.90 -10.82
CA LYS A 54 7.77 -3.00 -11.17
C LYS A 54 8.04 -2.94 -12.68
N LYS A 55 7.06 -3.23 -13.54
CA LYS A 55 7.14 -3.06 -15.01
C LYS A 55 6.39 -1.84 -15.53
N LEU A 56 5.70 -1.10 -14.66
CA LEU A 56 5.02 0.14 -15.03
C LEU A 56 6.01 1.30 -15.18
N SER A 57 5.80 2.12 -16.21
CA SER A 57 6.46 3.42 -16.34
C SER A 57 5.98 4.37 -15.24
N ASP A 58 6.76 5.43 -14.97
CA ASP A 58 6.37 6.45 -13.98
C ASP A 58 4.99 7.03 -14.26
N LYS A 59 4.69 7.32 -15.54
CA LYS A 59 3.37 7.79 -15.99
C LYS A 59 2.25 6.82 -15.59
N LYS A 60 2.41 5.53 -15.90
CA LYS A 60 1.41 4.50 -15.56
C LYS A 60 1.26 4.35 -14.04
N ARG A 61 2.34 4.45 -13.27
CA ARG A 61 2.24 4.41 -11.79
C ARG A 61 1.44 5.58 -11.23
N ARG A 62 1.62 6.79 -11.76
CA ARG A 62 0.85 7.97 -11.34
C ARG A 62 -0.63 7.84 -11.68
N GLU A 63 -0.94 7.39 -12.90
CA GLU A 63 -2.32 7.10 -13.33
C GLU A 63 -2.96 6.05 -12.41
N MET A 64 -2.24 4.97 -12.13
CA MET A 64 -2.69 3.93 -11.20
C MET A 64 -2.90 4.45 -9.78
N ALA A 65 -1.98 5.28 -9.27
CA ALA A 65 -2.11 5.86 -7.93
C ALA A 65 -3.35 6.74 -7.83
N SER A 66 -3.68 7.54 -8.85
CA SER A 66 -4.93 8.31 -8.88
C SER A 66 -6.15 7.39 -8.88
N LEU A 67 -6.15 6.37 -9.74
CA LEU A 67 -7.25 5.41 -9.83
C LEU A 67 -7.49 4.68 -8.49
N ILE A 68 -6.42 4.28 -7.80
CA ILE A 68 -6.51 3.68 -6.47
C ILE A 68 -7.18 4.65 -5.49
N ARG A 69 -6.73 5.90 -5.41
CA ARG A 69 -7.28 6.90 -4.47
C ARG A 69 -8.76 7.18 -4.72
N GLU A 70 -9.21 7.15 -5.96
CA GLU A 70 -10.60 7.39 -6.34
C GLU A 70 -11.52 6.19 -6.01
N ASN A 71 -10.96 4.98 -5.97
CA ASN A 71 -11.74 3.75 -5.86
C ASN A 71 -11.64 3.07 -4.49
N VAL A 72 -10.77 3.49 -3.58
CA VAL A 72 -10.62 2.86 -2.25
C VAL A 72 -11.60 3.46 -1.23
N VAL A 73 -11.80 2.77 -0.10
CA VAL A 73 -12.60 3.31 1.01
C VAL A 73 -11.85 4.46 1.68
N ASP A 74 -10.57 4.23 1.97
CA ASP A 74 -9.68 5.24 2.54
C ASP A 74 -8.22 4.83 2.30
N PHE A 75 -7.29 5.78 2.41
CA PHE A 75 -5.86 5.50 2.39
C PHE A 75 -5.08 6.52 3.22
N SER A 76 -3.93 6.08 3.72
CA SER A 76 -2.99 6.96 4.41
C SER A 76 -1.56 6.67 3.97
N ILE A 77 -0.73 7.70 3.98
CA ILE A 77 0.70 7.63 3.68
C ILE A 77 1.43 8.31 4.82
N SER A 78 2.41 7.63 5.40
CA SER A 78 3.23 8.17 6.48
C SER A 78 4.67 7.66 6.35
N GLY A 79 5.62 8.33 6.98
CA GLY A 79 7.02 7.96 6.87
C GLY A 79 7.85 8.39 8.06
N ALA A 80 9.04 7.80 8.16
CA ALA A 80 10.04 8.12 9.16
C ALA A 80 11.27 8.72 8.48
N SER A 81 11.65 9.91 8.94
CA SER A 81 12.85 10.60 8.45
C SER A 81 14.14 9.87 8.83
N PRO A 82 15.27 10.12 8.13
CA PRO A 82 16.59 9.61 8.51
C PRO A 82 16.92 9.80 10.00
N ARG A 83 16.56 10.96 10.58
CA ARG A 83 16.79 11.24 12.01
C ARG A 83 16.03 10.27 12.93
N VAL A 84 14.85 9.83 12.51
CA VAL A 84 14.07 8.83 13.26
C VAL A 84 14.69 7.45 13.04
N ILE A 85 15.02 7.10 11.79
CA ILE A 85 15.66 5.83 11.43
C ILE A 85 16.94 5.62 12.23
N ASP A 86 17.81 6.63 12.31
CA ASP A 86 19.06 6.58 13.08
C ASP A 86 18.82 6.35 14.57
N LYS A 87 17.69 6.83 15.11
CA LYS A 87 17.33 6.72 16.53
C LYS A 87 16.74 5.36 16.89
N ILE A 88 15.88 4.80 16.04
CA ILE A 88 15.09 3.59 16.36
C ILE A 88 15.44 2.38 15.52
N ASN A 89 16.41 2.49 14.60
CA ASN A 89 16.78 1.52 13.57
C ASN A 89 15.73 1.32 12.45
N ILE A 90 16.20 0.87 11.28
CA ILE A 90 15.39 0.74 10.07
C ILE A 90 14.25 -0.28 10.18
N LEU A 91 14.40 -1.31 11.02
CA LEU A 91 13.36 -2.32 11.21
C LEU A 91 12.18 -1.80 12.03
N GLN A 92 12.41 -0.86 12.96
CA GLN A 92 11.36 -0.26 13.78
C GLN A 92 10.77 1.01 13.14
N ALA A 93 11.52 1.65 12.25
CA ALA A 93 11.06 2.82 11.50
C ALA A 93 10.13 2.47 10.33
N THR A 94 10.11 1.19 9.94
CA THR A 94 9.19 0.62 8.94
C THR A 94 7.98 0.03 9.65
#